data_AF-A0A2E7RLN3-F1
#
_entry.id   AF-A0A2E7RLN3-F1
#
_cell.length_a   1.000
_cell.length_b   1.000
_cell.length_c   1.000
_cell.angle_alpha   90.00
_cell.angle_beta   90.00
_cell.angle_gamma   90.00
#
_symmetry.space_group_name_H-M   'P 1'
#
loop_
_entity.id
_entity.type
_entity.pdbx_description
1 polymer ?
#
loop_
_entity_poly.entity_id
_entity_poly.type
_entity_poly.pdbx_seq_one_letter_code
_entity_poly.pdbx_strand_id
1 'polypeptide(L)'
;MSFSPFLLVAFLAQAVPGELEIDLAGEDPSLRLMAAAELAASPDGSIDAWILKEASRGTATRQRALLFAATLRGTSACLDFLEERAFQRGRVEADRAWALLLYGAFHPHALKEPEAAFKKAKSIFERDCFLAGLLKNANRIPSLQSLGSRKGSRLKSHESLLFLLDVLAERKSLLPTLASTHSARLLASHLPKAKGLGDKEVEQAEAASLESWLVAARREPARSLQETRQIPSGIGEGSLALLLYEAAPSERKEVMEFLRDALVGGRQSAWLWGAAGDLSLSLLPPQLQEPLHDYQVAGLLRLCLSNPIQGEREVEAYQTLARARIQGSQSLGVDWPAAVLLAISPQQKDLTFLRKLTEESLGEDSARALPIWHLASGRVASGAARQTLLASWARELGAGWHGYLDSEGPRWTAYFLLSGTQAAEERLELRVELPAYKRKHDHSQGHGLYEDIAELLFSGHYFWGLPK
;
A
#
# COMPACT_ATOMS: atom_id res chain seq x y z
N MET A 1 36.80 38.75 30.97
CA MET A 1 36.86 37.47 31.71
C MET A 1 35.42 37.14 32.11
N SER A 2 34.64 36.40 31.31
CA SER A 2 34.67 34.94 31.12
C SER A 2 34.83 34.20 32.44
N PHE A 3 33.76 33.60 32.97
CA PHE A 3 33.45 32.19 32.70
C PHE A 3 31.96 31.88 32.96
N SER A 4 31.48 30.97 32.12
CA SER A 4 30.13 30.46 31.89
C SER A 4 29.45 29.81 33.11
N PRO A 5 28.14 30.00 33.35
CA PRO A 5 27.37 28.98 34.02
C PRO A 5 27.04 27.90 32.98
N PHE A 6 27.66 26.74 33.16
CA PHE A 6 27.17 25.47 32.63
C PHE A 6 25.74 25.22 33.17
N LEU A 7 24.75 25.89 32.58
CA LEU A 7 23.39 25.37 32.52
C LEU A 7 23.39 24.31 31.43
N LEU A 8 23.94 23.18 31.81
CA LEU A 8 23.80 21.90 31.14
C LEU A 8 22.32 21.52 31.27
N VAL A 9 21.48 22.14 30.44
CA VAL A 9 20.16 21.64 30.12
C VAL A 9 20.42 20.36 29.34
N ALA A 10 20.68 19.29 30.07
CA ALA A 10 20.50 17.95 29.57
C ALA A 10 19.01 17.88 29.21
N PHE A 11 18.70 18.04 27.93
CA PHE A 11 17.50 17.48 27.34
C PHE A 11 17.52 15.99 27.72
N LEU A 12 16.87 15.64 28.82
CA LEU A 12 16.57 14.27 29.15
C LEU A 12 15.57 13.84 28.08
N ALA A 13 16.09 13.28 26.98
CA ALA A 13 15.29 12.49 26.07
C ALA A 13 14.51 11.50 26.94
N GLN A 14 13.18 11.58 26.88
CA GLN A 14 12.35 10.67 27.64
C GLN A 14 12.73 9.25 27.22
N ALA A 15 13.00 8.38 28.20
CA ALA A 15 13.42 7.02 27.90
C ALA A 15 12.31 6.34 27.08
N VAL A 16 12.69 5.75 25.94
CA VAL A 16 11.77 4.92 25.16
C VAL A 16 11.24 3.83 26.09
N PRO A 17 9.93 3.54 26.10
CA PRO A 17 9.36 2.46 26.89
C PRO A 17 10.19 1.17 26.74
N GLY A 18 10.50 0.51 27.86
CA GLY A 18 11.38 -0.66 27.85
C GLY A 18 10.85 -1.81 26.99
N GLU A 19 9.53 -1.93 26.87
CA GLU A 19 8.86 -2.90 25.98
C GLU A 19 9.17 -2.62 24.50
N LEU A 20 9.10 -1.35 24.06
CA LEU A 20 9.49 -0.96 22.71
C LEU A 20 10.97 -1.23 22.43
N GLU A 21 11.86 -1.02 23.40
CA GLU A 21 13.28 -1.35 23.23
C GLU A 21 13.53 -2.86 23.07
N ILE A 22 12.75 -3.69 23.78
CA ILE A 22 12.80 -5.15 23.65
C ILE A 22 12.32 -5.57 22.26
N ASP A 23 11.17 -5.07 21.82
CA ASP A 23 10.57 -5.46 20.54
C ASP A 23 11.40 -4.99 19.34
N LEU A 24 12.02 -3.80 19.41
CA LEU A 24 12.96 -3.30 18.39
C LEU A 24 14.18 -4.21 18.20
N ALA A 25 14.55 -4.98 19.23
CA ALA A 25 15.66 -5.93 19.19
C ALA A 25 15.21 -7.40 19.07
N GLY A 26 13.90 -7.66 19.13
CA GLY A 26 13.31 -8.99 19.19
C GLY A 26 13.45 -9.78 17.89
N GLU A 27 13.30 -11.10 17.99
CA GLU A 27 13.42 -12.03 16.86
C GLU A 27 12.20 -12.01 15.93
N ASP A 28 11.02 -11.66 16.43
CA ASP A 28 9.80 -11.54 15.61
C ASP A 28 9.87 -10.26 14.74
N PRO A 29 9.92 -10.39 13.39
CA PRO A 29 9.97 -9.23 12.49
C PRO A 29 8.72 -8.35 12.58
N SER A 30 7.55 -8.93 12.88
CA SER A 30 6.26 -8.22 12.94
C SER A 30 6.22 -7.28 14.13
N LEU A 31 6.52 -7.79 15.33
CA LEU A 31 6.61 -6.97 16.55
C LEU A 31 7.66 -5.87 16.40
N ARG A 32 8.79 -6.20 15.79
CA ARG A 32 9.88 -5.25 15.54
C ARG A 32 9.48 -4.11 14.61
N LEU A 33 8.77 -4.40 13.52
CA LEU A 33 8.31 -3.38 12.59
C LEU A 33 7.19 -2.52 13.21
N MET A 34 6.28 -3.14 13.97
CA MET A 34 5.25 -2.44 14.75
C MET A 34 5.88 -1.47 15.77
N ALA A 35 6.86 -1.94 16.56
CA ALA A 35 7.56 -1.11 17.53
C ALA A 35 8.31 0.06 16.86
N ALA A 36 8.88 -0.16 15.66
CA ALA A 36 9.49 0.91 14.87
C ALA A 36 8.47 1.95 14.36
N ALA A 37 7.28 1.51 13.95
CA ALA A 37 6.19 2.40 13.54
C ALA A 37 5.62 3.20 14.72
N GLU A 38 5.42 2.55 15.88
CA GLU A 38 4.97 3.20 17.11
C GLU A 38 5.98 4.24 17.60
N LEU A 39 7.26 3.89 17.62
CA LEU A 39 8.33 4.84 17.94
C LEU A 39 8.32 6.04 17.00
N ALA A 40 8.09 5.82 15.69
CA ALA A 40 8.01 6.90 14.72
C ALA A 40 6.77 7.79 14.91
N ALA A 41 5.65 7.22 15.35
CA ALA A 41 4.40 7.93 15.61
C ALA A 41 4.42 8.79 16.89
N SER A 42 5.43 8.61 17.75
CA SER A 42 5.56 9.39 18.98
C SER A 42 5.60 10.90 18.70
N PRO A 43 4.79 11.71 19.40
CA PRO A 43 4.76 13.17 19.22
C PRO A 43 5.99 13.86 19.83
N ASP A 44 6.83 13.15 20.60
CA ASP A 44 8.00 13.72 21.23
C ASP A 44 9.10 14.03 20.20
N GLY A 45 9.48 15.31 20.11
CA GLY A 45 10.55 15.79 19.24
C GLY A 45 11.95 15.31 19.64
N SER A 46 12.13 14.79 20.86
CA SER A 46 13.40 14.23 21.33
C SER A 46 13.72 12.85 20.73
N ILE A 47 12.70 12.17 20.19
CA ILE A 47 12.83 10.83 19.60
C ILE A 47 13.77 10.80 18.40
N ASP A 48 13.78 11.83 17.56
CA ASP A 48 14.71 11.91 16.41
C ASP A 48 16.16 11.81 16.88
N ALA A 49 16.53 12.56 17.90
CA ALA A 49 17.89 12.56 18.46
C ALA A 49 18.23 11.20 19.08
N TRP A 50 17.26 10.56 19.74
CA TRP A 50 17.44 9.22 20.30
C TRP A 50 17.63 8.17 19.21
N ILE A 51 16.78 8.15 18.18
CA ILE A 51 16.89 7.21 17.04
C ILE A 51 18.25 7.36 16.38
N LEU A 52 18.67 8.59 16.06
CA LEU A 52 19.94 8.83 15.36
C LEU A 52 21.16 8.39 16.20
N LYS A 53 21.09 8.54 17.52
CA LYS A 53 22.14 8.08 18.45
C LYS A 53 22.20 6.55 18.54
N GLU A 54 21.05 5.88 18.50
CA GLU A 54 20.91 4.44 18.75
C GLU A 54 20.95 3.59 17.47
N ALA A 55 20.65 4.15 16.31
CA ALA A 55 20.54 3.43 15.03
C ALA A 55 21.87 2.86 14.51
N SER A 56 23.00 3.16 15.15
CA SER A 56 24.31 2.55 14.87
C SER A 56 24.73 1.49 15.90
N ARG A 57 23.87 1.18 16.88
CA ARG A 57 24.18 0.31 18.03
C ARG A 57 23.34 -0.97 18.01
N GLY A 58 23.88 -2.03 18.61
CA GLY A 58 23.19 -3.31 18.72
C GLY A 58 23.27 -4.16 17.45
N THR A 59 22.36 -5.14 17.36
CA THR A 59 22.29 -6.11 16.26
C THR A 59 21.90 -5.47 14.93
N ALA A 60 22.25 -6.10 13.80
CA ALA A 60 21.84 -5.62 12.48
C ALA A 60 20.31 -5.49 12.35
N THR A 61 19.60 -6.43 12.95
CA THR A 61 18.15 -6.42 13.12
C THR A 61 17.63 -5.13 13.78
N ARG A 62 18.14 -4.78 14.96
CA ARG A 62 17.77 -3.54 15.65
C ARG A 62 18.10 -2.31 14.82
N GLN A 63 19.26 -2.30 14.15
CA GLN A 63 19.67 -1.19 13.30
C GLN A 63 18.72 -1.00 12.11
N ARG A 64 18.21 -2.09 11.50
CA ARG A 64 17.23 -2.01 10.41
C ARG A 64 15.87 -1.51 10.90
N ALA A 65 15.40 -1.93 12.08
CA ALA A 65 14.19 -1.42 12.72
C ALA A 65 14.27 0.08 13.01
N LEU A 66 15.38 0.54 13.61
CA LEU A 66 15.60 1.95 13.90
C LEU A 66 15.76 2.80 12.63
N LEU A 67 16.35 2.24 11.57
CA LEU A 67 16.39 2.92 10.26
C LEU A 67 14.99 3.07 9.65
N PHE A 68 14.12 2.07 9.83
CA PHE A 68 12.72 2.17 9.41
C PHE A 68 11.96 3.22 10.23
N ALA A 69 12.12 3.23 11.55
CA ALA A 69 11.54 4.26 12.42
C ALA A 69 11.99 5.67 11.98
N ALA A 70 13.30 5.90 11.76
CA ALA A 70 13.83 7.15 11.23
C ALA A 70 13.18 7.51 9.89
N THR A 71 13.02 6.54 8.99
CA THR A 71 12.40 6.75 7.68
C THR A 71 10.95 7.23 7.81
N LEU A 72 10.17 6.64 8.73
CA LEU A 72 8.80 7.03 9.00
C LEU A 72 8.68 8.40 9.68
N ARG A 73 9.65 8.80 10.52
CA ARG A 73 9.72 10.17 11.08
C ARG A 73 9.73 11.23 9.99
N GLY A 74 10.45 10.97 8.89
CA GLY A 74 10.45 11.84 7.72
C GLY A 74 11.00 13.25 7.94
N THR A 75 11.63 13.53 9.09
CA THR A 75 12.29 14.80 9.36
C THR A 75 13.59 14.89 8.57
N SER A 76 14.08 16.12 8.32
CA SER A 76 15.30 16.33 7.53
C SER A 76 16.47 15.50 8.07
N ALA A 77 16.70 15.51 9.39
CA ALA A 77 17.80 14.79 10.00
C ALA A 77 17.69 13.26 9.83
N CYS A 78 16.48 12.71 9.95
CA CYS A 78 16.26 11.28 9.74
C CYS A 78 16.36 10.88 8.26
N LEU A 79 15.93 11.73 7.34
CA LEU A 79 16.07 11.52 5.89
C LEU A 79 17.54 11.61 5.45
N ASP A 80 18.31 12.58 5.96
CA ASP A 80 19.75 12.69 5.73
C ASP A 80 20.49 11.44 6.23
N PHE A 81 20.10 10.93 7.41
CA PHE A 81 20.62 9.68 7.95
C PHE A 81 20.30 8.47 7.06
N LEU A 82 19.07 8.38 6.54
CA LEU A 82 18.70 7.33 5.58
C LEU A 82 19.54 7.40 4.30
N GLU A 83 19.73 8.60 3.75
CA GLU A 83 20.58 8.80 2.57
C GLU A 83 22.03 8.38 2.83
N GLU A 84 22.60 8.76 3.98
CA GLU A 84 23.92 8.30 4.40
C GLU A 84 23.98 6.77 4.43
N ARG A 85 22.99 6.13 5.08
CA ARG A 85 22.93 4.67 5.21
C ARG A 85 22.79 3.93 3.89
N ALA A 86 22.10 4.51 2.92
CA ALA A 86 21.95 3.93 1.57
C ALA A 86 23.27 3.94 0.78
N PHE A 87 24.09 4.99 0.94
CA PHE A 87 25.25 5.24 0.08
C PHE A 87 26.63 5.16 0.78
N GLN A 88 26.67 4.83 2.08
CA GLN A 88 27.91 4.69 2.85
C GLN A 88 28.85 3.62 2.25
N ARG A 89 30.13 3.99 2.06
CA ARG A 89 31.17 3.05 1.61
C ARG A 89 31.56 2.09 2.75
N GLY A 90 31.85 0.83 2.41
CA GLY A 90 32.35 -0.18 3.36
C GLY A 90 31.27 -0.87 4.22
N ARG A 91 30.00 -0.47 4.11
CA ARG A 91 28.89 -1.12 4.83
C ARG A 91 28.50 -2.47 4.21
N VAL A 92 28.02 -3.39 5.04
CA VAL A 92 27.50 -4.71 4.64
C VAL A 92 26.39 -4.53 3.62
N GLU A 93 26.42 -5.36 2.57
CA GLU A 93 25.45 -5.32 1.47
C GLU A 93 24.00 -5.40 1.95
N ALA A 94 23.70 -6.30 2.90
CA ALA A 94 22.36 -6.50 3.45
C ALA A 94 21.75 -5.20 4.03
N ASP A 95 22.51 -4.46 4.84
CA ASP A 95 22.04 -3.22 5.45
C ASP A 95 21.89 -2.10 4.41
N ARG A 96 22.73 -2.11 3.38
CA ARG A 96 22.61 -1.16 2.25
C ARG A 96 21.42 -1.48 1.36
N ALA A 97 21.11 -2.75 1.11
CA ALA A 97 19.94 -3.18 0.36
C ALA A 97 18.65 -2.74 1.07
N TRP A 98 18.55 -2.95 2.39
CA TRP A 98 17.47 -2.44 3.21
C TRP A 98 17.33 -0.92 3.14
N ALA A 99 18.44 -0.20 3.34
CA ALA A 99 18.45 1.27 3.27
C ALA A 99 18.03 1.79 1.87
N LEU A 100 18.43 1.11 0.79
CA LEU A 100 18.06 1.46 -0.58
C LEU A 100 16.57 1.21 -0.88
N LEU A 101 15.98 0.15 -0.32
CA LEU A 101 14.54 -0.09 -0.38
C LEU A 101 13.77 1.06 0.29
N LEU A 102 14.15 1.40 1.51
CA LEU A 102 13.54 2.50 2.26
C LEU A 102 13.76 3.86 1.57
N TYR A 103 14.97 4.12 1.07
CA TYR A 103 15.30 5.34 0.34
C TYR A 103 14.42 5.49 -0.92
N GLY A 104 14.26 4.44 -1.72
CA GLY A 104 13.37 4.45 -2.88
C GLY A 104 11.90 4.69 -2.52
N ALA A 105 11.44 4.11 -1.42
CA ALA A 105 10.03 4.15 -1.00
C ALA A 105 9.62 5.47 -0.33
N PHE A 106 10.52 6.13 0.40
CA PHE A 106 10.15 7.24 1.29
C PHE A 106 10.94 8.53 1.08
N HIS A 107 12.14 8.47 0.47
CA HIS A 107 13.02 9.63 0.38
C HIS A 107 12.68 10.54 -0.82
N PRO A 108 12.45 11.86 -0.64
CA PRO A 108 12.12 12.76 -1.75
C PRO A 108 13.19 12.83 -2.85
N HIS A 109 14.49 12.72 -2.50
CA HIS A 109 15.57 12.73 -3.50
C HIS A 109 15.55 11.49 -4.41
N ALA A 110 15.02 10.35 -3.95
CA ALA A 110 14.90 9.16 -4.79
C ALA A 110 14.01 9.42 -6.02
N LEU A 111 13.01 10.30 -5.87
CA LEU A 111 12.08 10.66 -6.95
C LEU A 111 12.67 11.72 -7.89
N LYS A 112 13.49 12.63 -7.36
CA LYS A 112 14.13 13.70 -8.14
C LYS A 112 15.29 13.19 -8.99
N GLU A 113 16.12 12.32 -8.41
CA GLU A 113 17.37 11.83 -9.03
C GLU A 113 17.49 10.30 -8.96
N PRO A 114 16.50 9.54 -9.48
CA PRO A 114 16.49 8.08 -9.38
C PRO A 114 17.71 7.45 -10.06
N GLU A 115 18.20 8.04 -11.15
CA GLU A 115 19.32 7.52 -11.92
C GLU A 115 20.66 7.64 -11.19
N ALA A 116 20.86 8.74 -10.47
CA ALA A 116 22.07 8.97 -9.68
C ALA A 116 22.12 7.98 -8.50
N ALA A 117 21.00 7.80 -7.81
CA ALA A 117 20.86 6.82 -6.74
C ALA A 117 21.09 5.39 -7.25
N PHE A 118 20.46 5.02 -8.38
CA PHE A 118 20.61 3.71 -8.99
C PHE A 118 22.08 3.37 -9.33
N LYS A 119 22.84 4.34 -9.86
CA LYS A 119 24.27 4.16 -10.20
C LYS A 119 25.16 3.93 -8.97
N LYS A 120 24.74 4.39 -7.79
CA LYS A 120 25.47 4.20 -6.53
C LYS A 120 25.28 2.78 -5.94
N ALA A 121 24.25 2.05 -6.36
CA ALA A 121 24.05 0.65 -5.96
C ALA A 121 25.11 -0.27 -6.60
N LYS A 122 25.76 -1.07 -5.75
CA LYS A 122 26.93 -1.90 -6.07
C LYS A 122 26.55 -3.31 -6.49
N SER A 123 25.52 -3.89 -5.89
CA SER A 123 25.04 -5.23 -6.26
C SER A 123 23.74 -5.19 -7.06
N ILE A 124 23.37 -6.35 -7.61
CA ILE A 124 22.09 -6.51 -8.31
C ILE A 124 20.93 -6.45 -7.31
N PHE A 125 21.09 -7.07 -6.14
CA PHE A 125 20.05 -7.04 -5.12
C PHE A 125 19.79 -5.64 -4.58
N GLU A 126 20.84 -4.86 -4.34
CA GLU A 126 20.72 -3.46 -3.94
C GLU A 126 19.93 -2.64 -4.98
N ARG A 127 20.14 -2.91 -6.28
CA ARG A 127 19.39 -2.27 -7.36
C ARG A 127 17.93 -2.71 -7.37
N ASP A 128 17.66 -4.00 -7.21
CA ASP A 128 16.30 -4.53 -7.15
C ASP A 128 15.54 -3.96 -5.94
N CYS A 129 16.17 -3.88 -4.77
CA CYS A 129 15.61 -3.24 -3.57
C CYS A 129 15.29 -1.76 -3.82
N PHE A 130 16.20 -1.00 -4.42
CA PHE A 130 15.94 0.40 -4.77
C PHE A 130 14.76 0.56 -5.74
N LEU A 131 14.72 -0.24 -6.82
CA LEU A 131 13.63 -0.20 -7.79
C LEU A 131 12.29 -0.63 -7.19
N ALA A 132 12.28 -1.65 -6.34
CA ALA A 132 11.11 -2.05 -5.58
C ALA A 132 10.60 -0.91 -4.72
N GLY A 133 11.49 -0.19 -4.01
CA GLY A 133 11.13 1.00 -3.25
C GLY A 133 10.44 2.06 -4.12
N LEU A 134 10.99 2.33 -5.31
CA LEU A 134 10.42 3.30 -6.24
C LEU A 134 8.99 2.96 -6.71
N LEU A 135 8.57 1.69 -6.69
CA LEU A 135 7.19 1.30 -7.09
C LEU A 135 6.14 2.01 -6.22
N LYS A 136 6.46 2.33 -4.97
CA LYS A 136 5.57 3.06 -4.06
C LYS A 136 5.20 4.47 -4.54
N ASN A 137 6.04 5.08 -5.36
CA ASN A 137 5.84 6.43 -5.88
C ASN A 137 6.04 6.48 -7.39
N ALA A 138 5.77 5.38 -8.10
CA ALA A 138 6.07 5.25 -9.53
C ALA A 138 5.50 6.41 -10.37
N ASN A 139 4.25 6.81 -10.09
CA ASN A 139 3.55 7.93 -10.72
C ASN A 139 4.19 9.33 -10.50
N ARG A 140 5.13 9.48 -9.56
CA ARG A 140 5.82 10.76 -9.25
C ARG A 140 7.21 10.85 -9.86
N ILE A 141 7.68 9.80 -10.51
CA ILE A 141 9.01 9.77 -11.09
C ILE A 141 8.95 10.51 -12.45
N PRO A 142 9.85 11.45 -12.76
CA PRO A 142 9.78 12.20 -14.02
C PRO A 142 10.12 11.37 -15.27
N SER A 143 11.19 10.57 -15.23
CA SER A 143 11.62 9.69 -16.32
C SER A 143 12.68 8.69 -15.83
N LEU A 144 12.70 7.48 -16.39
CA LEU A 144 13.71 6.44 -16.13
C LEU A 144 14.44 5.98 -17.41
N GLN A 145 14.34 6.77 -18.49
CA GLN A 145 14.80 6.35 -19.82
C GLN A 145 16.27 5.91 -19.88
N SER A 146 17.16 6.46 -19.04
CA SER A 146 18.57 6.02 -19.04
C SER A 146 18.83 4.73 -18.27
N LEU A 147 17.93 4.33 -17.35
CA LEU A 147 18.04 3.08 -16.59
C LEU A 147 17.80 1.85 -17.48
N GLY A 148 16.97 1.99 -18.53
CA GLY A 148 16.63 0.93 -19.47
C GLY A 148 17.70 0.63 -20.54
N SER A 149 18.83 1.34 -20.55
CA SER A 149 19.85 1.22 -21.61
C SER A 149 20.97 0.23 -21.28
N ARG A 150 20.65 -1.04 -21.01
CA ARG A 150 21.66 -2.11 -21.04
C ARG A 150 21.17 -3.32 -21.82
N LYS A 151 21.53 -3.35 -23.10
CA LYS A 151 21.58 -4.58 -23.90
C LYS A 151 22.32 -5.66 -23.10
N GLY A 152 21.61 -6.73 -22.72
CA GLY A 152 22.23 -8.00 -22.33
C GLY A 152 22.32 -8.33 -20.84
N SER A 153 21.50 -7.78 -19.94
CA SER A 153 21.40 -8.37 -18.60
C SER A 153 20.63 -9.71 -18.64
N ARG A 154 21.29 -10.81 -18.29
CA ARG A 154 20.63 -12.12 -18.05
C ARG A 154 19.73 -12.12 -16.79
N LEU A 155 19.34 -10.96 -16.26
CA LEU A 155 18.82 -10.80 -14.90
C LEU A 155 17.34 -10.43 -14.91
N LYS A 156 16.53 -11.44 -14.60
CA LYS A 156 15.09 -11.47 -14.76
C LYS A 156 14.30 -10.49 -13.88
N SER A 157 14.70 -10.22 -12.63
CA SER A 157 13.98 -9.30 -11.70
C SER A 157 14.10 -7.85 -12.10
N HIS A 158 15.33 -7.42 -12.41
CA HIS A 158 15.66 -6.03 -12.67
C HIS A 158 14.83 -5.44 -13.82
N GLU A 159 14.71 -6.21 -14.91
CA GLU A 159 13.92 -5.84 -16.08
C GLU A 159 12.42 -5.82 -15.77
N SER A 160 11.92 -6.77 -14.96
CA SER A 160 10.53 -6.79 -14.52
C SER A 160 10.17 -5.58 -13.66
N LEU A 161 11.02 -5.19 -12.70
CA LEU A 161 10.79 -4.04 -11.84
C LEU A 161 10.82 -2.72 -12.63
N LEU A 162 11.76 -2.56 -13.57
CA LEU A 162 11.80 -1.40 -14.47
C LEU A 162 10.55 -1.32 -15.35
N PHE A 163 10.11 -2.46 -15.89
CA PHE A 163 8.88 -2.52 -16.69
C PHE A 163 7.66 -2.08 -15.86
N LEU A 164 7.51 -2.59 -14.64
CA LEU A 164 6.40 -2.19 -13.76
C LEU A 164 6.45 -0.70 -13.41
N LEU A 165 7.64 -0.14 -13.17
CA LEU A 165 7.80 1.30 -12.95
C LEU A 165 7.31 2.14 -14.13
N ASP A 166 7.66 1.76 -15.37
CA ASP A 166 7.22 2.47 -16.56
C ASP A 166 5.70 2.35 -16.78
N VAL A 167 5.15 1.17 -16.52
CA VAL A 167 3.70 0.93 -16.65
C VAL A 167 2.91 1.71 -15.60
N LEU A 168 3.33 1.69 -14.33
CA LEU A 168 2.68 2.46 -13.26
C LEU A 168 2.84 3.98 -13.45
N ALA A 169 3.88 4.42 -14.16
CA ALA A 169 4.07 5.81 -14.54
C ALA A 169 3.35 6.20 -15.86
N GLU A 170 2.51 5.33 -16.42
CA GLU A 170 1.79 5.51 -17.68
C GLU A 170 2.68 5.83 -18.90
N ARG A 171 3.92 5.34 -18.90
CA ARG A 171 4.89 5.59 -19.98
C ARG A 171 4.82 4.50 -21.05
N LYS A 172 5.24 4.85 -22.28
CA LYS A 172 5.44 3.85 -23.35
C LYS A 172 6.58 2.89 -22.92
N SER A 173 6.20 1.70 -22.47
CA SER A 173 7.15 0.64 -22.16
C SER A 173 7.67 -0.03 -23.44
N LEU A 174 8.98 -0.05 -23.66
CA LEU A 174 9.60 -0.91 -24.67
C LEU A 174 9.83 -2.29 -24.04
N LEU A 175 9.08 -3.29 -24.48
CA LEU A 175 9.10 -4.64 -23.94
C LEU A 175 10.35 -5.44 -24.39
N PRO A 176 11.06 -6.12 -23.48
CA PRO A 176 11.95 -7.22 -23.82
C PRO A 176 11.24 -8.59 -23.82
N THR A 177 11.87 -9.59 -24.47
CA THR A 177 11.34 -10.91 -24.85
C THR A 177 11.40 -12.02 -23.77
N LEU A 178 11.56 -11.71 -22.48
CA LEU A 178 11.91 -12.70 -21.44
C LEU A 178 10.73 -13.13 -20.53
N ALA A 179 10.77 -14.37 -20.02
CA ALA A 179 9.69 -14.99 -19.22
C ALA A 179 9.32 -14.24 -17.92
N SER A 180 10.27 -13.65 -17.18
CA SER A 180 9.96 -12.85 -15.99
C SER A 180 9.27 -11.52 -16.32
N THR A 181 9.56 -10.98 -17.50
CA THR A 181 8.82 -9.85 -18.05
C THR A 181 7.38 -10.26 -18.36
N HIS A 182 7.10 -11.52 -18.71
CA HIS A 182 5.71 -11.97 -18.93
C HIS A 182 4.89 -11.90 -17.65
N SER A 183 5.43 -12.32 -16.50
CA SER A 183 4.73 -12.17 -15.21
C SER A 183 4.48 -10.69 -14.86
N ALA A 184 5.46 -9.82 -15.13
CA ALA A 184 5.29 -8.38 -14.97
C ALA A 184 4.27 -7.79 -15.98
N ARG A 185 4.20 -8.33 -17.20
CA ARG A 185 3.22 -7.96 -18.24
C ARG A 185 1.82 -8.42 -17.91
N LEU A 186 1.67 -9.64 -17.39
CA LEU A 186 0.41 -10.15 -16.86
C LEU A 186 -0.10 -9.14 -15.86
N LEU A 187 0.69 -8.82 -14.84
CA LEU A 187 0.37 -7.80 -13.84
C LEU A 187 0.10 -6.40 -14.41
N ALA A 188 0.90 -5.91 -15.35
CA ALA A 188 0.62 -4.64 -16.02
C ALA A 188 -0.73 -4.64 -16.73
N SER A 189 -1.13 -5.78 -17.31
CA SER A 189 -2.43 -5.95 -17.94
C SER A 189 -3.60 -5.95 -16.94
N HIS A 190 -3.34 -5.92 -15.63
CA HIS A 190 -4.38 -5.64 -14.65
C HIS A 190 -4.76 -4.13 -14.68
N LEU A 191 -3.87 -3.18 -14.96
CA LEU A 191 -4.20 -1.74 -14.80
C LEU A 191 -5.36 -1.24 -15.71
N PRO A 192 -6.30 -0.38 -15.25
CA PRO A 192 -7.60 -0.06 -15.89
C PRO A 192 -7.64 0.43 -17.35
N LYS A 193 -6.51 0.51 -18.05
CA LYS A 193 -6.39 0.96 -19.45
C LYS A 193 -5.28 0.23 -20.22
N ALA A 194 -4.68 -0.80 -19.63
CA ALA A 194 -3.62 -1.57 -20.26
C ALA A 194 -4.15 -2.36 -21.47
N LYS A 195 -3.29 -2.73 -22.42
CA LYS A 195 -3.72 -3.67 -23.47
C LYS A 195 -3.74 -5.08 -22.91
N GLY A 196 -4.68 -5.88 -23.39
CA GLY A 196 -4.72 -7.31 -23.16
C GLY A 196 -3.49 -8.00 -23.71
N LEU A 197 -3.13 -9.12 -23.12
CA LEU A 197 -2.17 -10.03 -23.71
C LEU A 197 -2.91 -10.94 -24.70
N GLY A 198 -2.32 -11.19 -25.88
CA GLY A 198 -2.91 -12.13 -26.83
C GLY A 198 -2.77 -13.58 -26.36
N ASP A 199 -3.59 -14.49 -26.91
CA ASP A 199 -3.62 -15.92 -26.49
C ASP A 199 -2.24 -16.57 -26.44
N LYS A 200 -1.42 -16.36 -27.48
CA LYS A 200 -0.05 -16.89 -27.53
C LYS A 200 0.85 -16.38 -26.39
N GLU A 201 0.62 -15.16 -25.92
CA GLU A 201 1.39 -14.57 -24.82
C GLU A 201 0.92 -15.11 -23.47
N VAL A 202 -0.36 -15.45 -23.35
CA VAL A 202 -0.94 -16.07 -22.16
C VAL A 202 -0.56 -17.55 -22.07
N GLU A 203 -0.67 -18.31 -23.16
CA GLU A 203 -0.21 -19.70 -23.27
C GLU A 203 1.28 -19.84 -22.91
N GLN A 204 2.12 -18.86 -23.31
CA GLN A 204 3.53 -18.81 -22.92
C GLN A 204 3.74 -18.55 -21.43
N ALA A 205 2.78 -17.93 -20.75
CA ALA A 205 2.81 -17.61 -19.33
C ALA A 205 2.11 -18.67 -18.45
N GLU A 206 1.30 -19.56 -19.03
CA GLU A 206 0.48 -20.56 -18.32
C GLU A 206 1.30 -21.50 -17.43
N ALA A 207 2.47 -21.94 -17.90
CA ALA A 207 3.35 -22.82 -17.14
C ALA A 207 4.05 -22.14 -15.94
N ALA A 208 3.87 -20.82 -15.78
CA ALA A 208 4.69 -19.96 -14.93
C ALA A 208 3.91 -18.98 -14.05
N SER A 209 2.57 -19.05 -14.05
CA SER A 209 1.71 -17.99 -13.50
C SER A 209 0.47 -18.56 -12.81
N LEU A 210 -0.10 -17.80 -11.89
CA LEU A 210 -1.38 -18.13 -11.25
C LEU A 210 -2.55 -18.07 -12.24
N GLU A 211 -3.49 -19.01 -12.14
CA GLU A 211 -4.70 -19.07 -12.98
C GLU A 211 -5.51 -17.77 -12.95
N SER A 212 -5.63 -17.15 -11.78
CA SER A 212 -6.30 -15.86 -11.60
C SER A 212 -5.66 -14.73 -12.41
N TRP A 213 -4.34 -14.77 -12.60
CA TRP A 213 -3.62 -13.77 -13.38
C TRP A 213 -3.72 -14.01 -14.88
N LEU A 214 -3.81 -15.27 -15.31
CA LEU A 214 -4.00 -15.64 -16.70
C LEU A 214 -5.38 -15.21 -17.20
N VAL A 215 -6.43 -15.41 -16.38
CA VAL A 215 -7.79 -14.96 -16.68
C VAL A 215 -7.86 -13.44 -16.81
N ALA A 216 -7.29 -12.71 -15.86
CA ALA A 216 -7.26 -11.24 -15.91
C ALA A 216 -6.42 -10.70 -17.08
N ALA A 217 -5.34 -11.38 -17.46
CA ALA A 217 -4.42 -10.89 -18.47
C ALA A 217 -4.84 -11.11 -19.92
N ARG A 218 -5.67 -12.13 -20.20
CA ARG A 218 -6.27 -12.33 -21.53
C ARG A 218 -7.05 -11.11 -22.00
N ARG A 219 -7.56 -10.28 -21.06
CA ARG A 219 -8.44 -9.14 -21.32
C ARG A 219 -9.39 -9.35 -22.52
N GLU A 220 -10.10 -10.46 -22.50
CA GLU A 220 -11.46 -10.50 -23.00
C GLU A 220 -12.39 -10.39 -21.79
N PRO A 221 -12.32 -9.28 -20.99
CA PRO A 221 -13.23 -9.14 -19.88
C PRO A 221 -14.62 -9.05 -20.50
N ALA A 222 -15.58 -9.72 -19.87
CA ALA A 222 -16.97 -9.58 -20.27
C ALA A 222 -17.34 -8.09 -20.30
N ARG A 223 -17.69 -7.59 -21.48
CA ARG A 223 -18.13 -6.21 -21.70
C ARG A 223 -19.64 -6.08 -21.55
N SER A 224 -20.31 -7.22 -21.54
CA SER A 224 -21.74 -7.32 -21.33
C SER A 224 -22.10 -8.21 -20.14
N LEU A 225 -23.32 -8.04 -19.63
CA LEU A 225 -23.90 -8.93 -18.62
C LEU A 225 -23.97 -10.37 -19.13
N GLN A 226 -24.25 -10.57 -20.42
CA GLN A 226 -24.33 -11.90 -21.03
C GLN A 226 -22.97 -12.59 -21.00
N GLU A 227 -21.92 -11.90 -21.41
CA GLU A 227 -20.55 -12.42 -21.33
C GLU A 227 -20.16 -12.70 -19.87
N THR A 228 -20.56 -11.83 -18.94
CA THR A 228 -20.22 -11.96 -17.51
C THR A 228 -20.80 -13.23 -16.91
N ARG A 229 -22.03 -13.59 -17.30
CA ARG A 229 -22.71 -14.83 -16.88
C ARG A 229 -22.09 -16.10 -17.44
N GLN A 230 -21.37 -16.01 -18.55
CA GLN A 230 -20.71 -17.15 -19.19
C GLN A 230 -19.35 -17.46 -18.56
N ILE A 231 -18.83 -16.56 -17.72
CA ILE A 231 -17.57 -16.79 -17.05
C ILE A 231 -17.77 -17.87 -15.97
N PRO A 232 -16.96 -18.96 -15.96
CA PRO A 232 -17.12 -20.06 -15.02
C PRO A 232 -17.15 -19.59 -13.56
N SER A 233 -18.04 -20.18 -12.75
CA SER A 233 -18.04 -20.03 -11.30
C SER A 233 -16.68 -20.47 -10.75
N GLY A 234 -15.86 -19.51 -10.30
CA GLY A 234 -14.46 -19.75 -9.94
C GLY A 234 -13.46 -18.80 -10.56
N ILE A 235 -13.90 -17.72 -11.22
CA ILE A 235 -13.05 -16.59 -11.61
C ILE A 235 -12.11 -16.26 -10.45
N GLY A 236 -10.81 -16.31 -10.73
CA GLY A 236 -9.80 -15.89 -9.77
C GLY A 236 -10.21 -14.56 -9.14
N GLU A 237 -10.40 -14.59 -7.82
CA GLU A 237 -11.13 -13.62 -7.00
C GLU A 237 -10.77 -12.15 -7.27
N GLY A 238 -9.56 -11.88 -7.79
CA GLY A 238 -9.06 -10.56 -8.19
C GLY A 238 -9.63 -9.95 -9.47
N SER A 239 -10.37 -10.68 -10.29
CA SER A 239 -10.79 -10.23 -11.63
C SER A 239 -12.17 -9.56 -11.65
N LEU A 240 -12.92 -9.59 -10.55
CA LEU A 240 -14.33 -9.18 -10.53
C LEU A 240 -14.51 -7.65 -10.57
N ALA A 241 -13.61 -6.90 -9.92
CA ALA A 241 -13.59 -5.44 -10.06
C ALA A 241 -13.25 -5.01 -11.49
N LEU A 242 -12.36 -5.74 -12.19
CA LEU A 242 -12.03 -5.47 -13.60
C LEU A 242 -13.25 -5.58 -14.51
N LEU A 243 -14.08 -6.60 -14.30
CA LEU A 243 -15.28 -6.81 -15.10
C LEU A 243 -16.20 -5.59 -15.04
N LEU A 244 -16.37 -4.99 -13.86
CA LEU A 244 -17.21 -3.80 -13.72
C LEU A 244 -16.60 -2.57 -14.42
N TYR A 245 -15.29 -2.38 -14.34
CA TYR A 245 -14.59 -1.28 -15.04
C TYR A 245 -14.68 -1.39 -16.56
N GLU A 246 -14.61 -2.61 -17.09
CA GLU A 246 -14.56 -2.91 -18.52
C GLU A 246 -15.97 -3.11 -19.13
N ALA A 247 -17.00 -3.32 -18.29
CA ALA A 247 -18.39 -3.37 -18.72
C ALA A 247 -18.84 -2.07 -19.41
N ALA A 248 -19.66 -2.23 -20.45
CA ALA A 248 -20.26 -1.11 -21.18
C ALA A 248 -21.02 -0.18 -20.21
N PRO A 249 -20.92 1.16 -20.33
CA PRO A 249 -21.54 2.09 -19.38
C PRO A 249 -23.03 1.85 -19.13
N SER A 250 -23.76 1.38 -20.14
CA SER A 250 -25.19 1.08 -20.07
C SER A 250 -25.54 -0.18 -19.27
N GLU A 251 -24.59 -1.09 -19.05
CA GLU A 251 -24.83 -2.38 -18.39
C GLU A 251 -24.13 -2.51 -17.03
N ARG A 252 -23.35 -1.50 -16.63
CA ARG A 252 -22.57 -1.52 -15.38
C ARG A 252 -23.43 -1.77 -14.15
N LYS A 253 -24.66 -1.26 -14.13
CA LYS A 253 -25.55 -1.44 -12.99
C LYS A 253 -25.97 -2.91 -12.86
N GLU A 254 -26.42 -3.50 -13.96
CA GLU A 254 -26.85 -4.90 -13.99
C GLU A 254 -25.68 -5.86 -13.74
N VAL A 255 -24.49 -5.53 -14.26
CA VAL A 255 -23.25 -6.27 -13.98
C VAL A 255 -22.88 -6.18 -12.50
N MET A 256 -22.96 -5.01 -11.88
CA MET A 256 -22.72 -4.82 -10.45
C MET A 256 -23.66 -5.68 -9.60
N GLU A 257 -24.97 -5.65 -9.90
CA GLU A 257 -25.97 -6.44 -9.18
C GLU A 257 -25.70 -7.95 -9.29
N PHE A 258 -25.40 -8.42 -10.51
CA PHE A 258 -25.04 -9.82 -10.74
C PHE A 258 -23.77 -10.25 -9.99
N LEU A 259 -22.70 -9.45 -10.08
CA LEU A 259 -21.42 -9.76 -9.43
C LEU A 259 -21.55 -9.76 -7.92
N ARG A 260 -22.32 -8.83 -7.34
CA ARG A 260 -22.59 -8.80 -5.89
C ARG A 260 -23.20 -10.12 -5.41
N ASP A 261 -24.21 -10.62 -6.12
CA ASP A 261 -24.93 -11.84 -5.73
C ASP A 261 -24.08 -13.11 -5.88
N ALA A 262 -23.08 -13.07 -6.78
CA ALA A 262 -22.11 -14.14 -6.96
C ALA A 262 -20.96 -14.14 -5.94
N LEU A 263 -20.77 -13.03 -5.18
CA LEU A 263 -19.67 -12.87 -4.25
C LEU A 263 -19.97 -13.43 -2.86
N VAL A 264 -18.99 -14.12 -2.28
CA VAL A 264 -19.09 -14.74 -0.94
C VAL A 264 -18.14 -14.09 0.09
N GLY A 265 -17.12 -13.33 -0.35
CA GLY A 265 -16.04 -12.80 0.51
C GLY A 265 -15.97 -11.27 0.63
N GLY A 266 -15.61 -10.79 1.82
CA GLY A 266 -15.63 -9.35 2.16
C GLY A 266 -14.58 -8.49 1.43
N ARG A 267 -13.39 -9.02 1.12
CA ARG A 267 -12.36 -8.26 0.36
C ARG A 267 -12.78 -8.05 -1.08
N GLN A 268 -13.33 -9.08 -1.72
CA GLN A 268 -13.82 -9.01 -3.09
C GLN A 268 -15.02 -8.06 -3.19
N SER A 269 -15.89 -8.06 -2.16
CA SER A 269 -16.95 -7.05 -2.05
C SER A 269 -16.38 -5.63 -1.97
N ALA A 270 -15.31 -5.39 -1.22
CA ALA A 270 -14.68 -4.06 -1.13
C ALA A 270 -14.10 -3.60 -2.48
N TRP A 271 -13.49 -4.51 -3.24
CA TRP A 271 -13.03 -4.23 -4.60
C TRP A 271 -14.20 -3.87 -5.52
N LEU A 272 -15.28 -4.65 -5.49
CA LEU A 272 -16.45 -4.42 -6.34
C LEU A 272 -17.18 -3.10 -6.00
N TRP A 273 -17.46 -2.87 -4.71
CA TRP A 273 -18.14 -1.65 -4.26
C TRP A 273 -17.30 -0.40 -4.49
N GLY A 274 -15.99 -0.48 -4.25
CA GLY A 274 -15.08 0.62 -4.57
C GLY A 274 -15.06 0.93 -6.08
N ALA A 275 -15.07 -0.09 -6.93
CA ALA A 275 -15.16 0.10 -8.39
C ALA A 275 -16.48 0.76 -8.81
N ALA A 276 -17.61 0.37 -8.19
CA ALA A 276 -18.89 1.03 -8.41
C ALA A 276 -18.85 2.53 -8.04
N GLY A 277 -18.22 2.86 -6.91
CA GLY A 277 -18.01 4.24 -6.49
C GLY A 277 -17.10 5.03 -7.44
N ASP A 278 -16.01 4.43 -7.91
CA ASP A 278 -15.11 5.04 -8.90
C ASP A 278 -15.82 5.37 -10.22
N LEU A 279 -16.72 4.49 -10.64
CA LEU A 279 -17.54 4.62 -11.84
C LEU A 279 -18.78 5.53 -11.65
N SER A 280 -18.94 6.13 -10.48
CA SER A 280 -20.09 6.96 -10.11
C SER A 280 -21.44 6.25 -10.29
N LEU A 281 -21.48 4.93 -10.12
CA LEU A 281 -22.72 4.18 -10.15
C LEU A 281 -23.54 4.52 -8.92
N SER A 282 -24.86 4.63 -9.07
CA SER A 282 -25.73 4.68 -7.91
C SER A 282 -25.59 3.40 -7.12
N LEU A 283 -25.10 3.51 -5.89
CA LEU A 283 -24.98 2.36 -5.01
C LEU A 283 -26.38 1.92 -4.62
N LEU A 284 -26.51 0.62 -4.41
CA LEU A 284 -27.78 0.00 -4.06
C LEU A 284 -28.31 0.62 -2.76
N PRO A 285 -29.62 0.87 -2.64
CA PRO A 285 -30.17 1.46 -1.43
C PRO A 285 -29.88 0.55 -0.22
N PRO A 286 -29.64 1.13 0.97
CA PRO A 286 -29.38 0.36 2.17
C PRO A 286 -30.59 -0.49 2.55
N GLN A 287 -30.34 -1.77 2.82
CA GLN A 287 -31.34 -2.63 3.44
C GLN A 287 -31.31 -2.40 4.95
N LEU A 288 -32.30 -1.68 5.49
CA LEU A 288 -32.31 -1.25 6.91
C LEU A 288 -32.31 -2.41 7.93
N GLN A 289 -32.56 -3.64 7.48
CA GLN A 289 -32.52 -4.86 8.30
C GLN A 289 -31.13 -5.50 8.35
N GLU A 290 -30.20 -5.09 7.49
CA GLU A 290 -28.84 -5.62 7.39
C GLU A 290 -27.84 -4.67 8.07
N PRO A 291 -26.73 -5.19 8.64
CA PRO A 291 -25.69 -4.35 9.21
C PRO A 291 -24.94 -3.57 8.12
N LEU A 292 -24.42 -2.40 8.47
CA LEU A 292 -23.50 -1.66 7.61
C LEU A 292 -22.17 -2.40 7.50
N HIS A 293 -21.77 -2.78 6.29
CA HIS A 293 -20.49 -3.44 6.04
C HIS A 293 -19.41 -2.47 5.55
N ASP A 294 -18.15 -2.78 5.87
CA ASP A 294 -16.97 -1.98 5.48
C ASP A 294 -16.84 -1.80 3.96
N TYR A 295 -17.19 -2.83 3.18
CA TYR A 295 -17.17 -2.73 1.73
C TYR A 295 -18.18 -1.71 1.18
N GLN A 296 -19.32 -1.50 1.85
CA GLN A 296 -20.30 -0.48 1.47
C GLN A 296 -19.74 0.91 1.74
N VAL A 297 -19.08 1.08 2.89
CA VAL A 297 -18.36 2.32 3.23
C VAL A 297 -17.28 2.59 2.19
N ALA A 298 -16.45 1.59 1.84
CA ALA A 298 -15.44 1.70 0.78
C ALA A 298 -16.01 2.26 -0.53
N GLY A 299 -17.14 1.71 -1.00
CA GLY A 299 -17.83 2.19 -2.19
C GLY A 299 -18.30 3.65 -2.07
N LEU A 300 -18.92 4.02 -0.94
CA LEU A 300 -19.38 5.38 -0.68
C LEU A 300 -18.22 6.38 -0.63
N LEU A 301 -17.07 6.02 -0.04
CA LEU A 301 -15.89 6.88 -0.02
C LEU A 301 -15.34 7.12 -1.44
N ARG A 302 -15.29 6.08 -2.28
CA ARG A 302 -14.89 6.22 -3.69
C ARG A 302 -15.89 7.07 -4.48
N LEU A 303 -17.19 6.93 -4.22
CA LEU A 303 -18.22 7.77 -4.81
C LEU A 303 -18.07 9.24 -4.40
N CYS A 304 -17.77 9.52 -3.12
CA CYS A 304 -17.49 10.89 -2.66
C CYS A 304 -16.23 11.50 -3.30
N LEU A 305 -15.28 10.67 -3.74
CA LEU A 305 -14.08 11.11 -4.46
C LEU A 305 -14.37 11.39 -5.95
N SER A 306 -15.14 10.53 -6.60
CA SER A 306 -15.45 10.62 -8.04
C SER A 306 -16.57 11.64 -8.33
N ASN A 307 -17.62 11.65 -7.51
CA ASN A 307 -18.78 12.53 -7.61
C ASN A 307 -19.27 12.96 -6.22
N PRO A 308 -18.69 14.04 -5.64
CA PRO A 308 -18.98 14.46 -4.26
C PRO A 308 -20.46 14.72 -3.97
N ILE A 309 -21.19 15.34 -4.91
CA ILE A 309 -22.60 15.69 -4.74
C ILE A 309 -23.47 14.43 -4.67
N GLN A 310 -23.24 13.47 -5.55
CA GLN A 310 -23.94 12.20 -5.51
C GLN A 310 -23.54 11.40 -4.27
N GLY A 311 -22.24 11.34 -3.96
CA GLY A 311 -21.73 10.63 -2.79
C GLY A 311 -22.34 11.11 -1.49
N GLU A 312 -22.45 12.43 -1.26
CA GLU A 312 -23.07 12.98 -0.06
C GLU A 312 -24.55 12.57 0.08
N ARG A 313 -25.31 12.60 -1.04
CA ARG A 313 -26.72 12.16 -1.06
C ARG A 313 -26.87 10.67 -0.76
N GLU A 314 -25.97 9.84 -1.28
CA GLU A 314 -26.02 8.40 -1.01
C GLU A 314 -25.57 8.06 0.41
N VAL A 315 -24.57 8.77 0.94
CA VAL A 315 -24.17 8.65 2.34
C VAL A 315 -25.33 8.97 3.29
N GLU A 316 -26.15 9.97 2.98
CA GLU A 316 -27.35 10.31 3.76
C GLU A 316 -28.30 9.12 3.93
N ALA A 317 -28.49 8.31 2.88
CA ALA A 317 -29.34 7.11 2.95
C ALA A 317 -28.80 6.08 3.95
N TYR A 318 -27.47 6.00 4.12
CA TYR A 318 -26.80 5.02 4.99
C TYR A 318 -26.64 5.46 6.44
N GLN A 319 -26.96 6.71 6.79
CA GLN A 319 -26.71 7.24 8.14
C GLN A 319 -27.41 6.49 9.26
N THR A 320 -28.61 5.97 9.01
CA THR A 320 -29.34 5.18 10.02
C THR A 320 -28.57 3.91 10.38
N LEU A 321 -28.02 3.22 9.38
CA LEU A 321 -27.18 2.04 9.60
C LEU A 321 -25.85 2.39 10.26
N ALA A 322 -25.22 3.50 9.86
CA ALA A 322 -23.99 3.98 10.46
C ALA A 322 -24.16 4.28 11.96
N ARG A 323 -25.26 4.95 12.35
CA ARG A 323 -25.58 5.20 13.76
C ARG A 323 -25.81 3.90 14.53
N ALA A 324 -26.59 2.98 13.97
CA ALA A 324 -26.87 1.69 14.61
C ALA A 324 -25.58 0.89 14.85
N ARG A 325 -24.66 0.87 13.88
CA ARG A 325 -23.37 0.19 14.00
C ARG A 325 -22.50 0.78 15.12
N ILE A 326 -22.35 2.10 15.17
CA ILE A 326 -21.52 2.74 16.20
C ILE A 326 -22.13 2.60 17.59
N GLN A 327 -23.45 2.69 17.73
CA GLN A 327 -24.13 2.53 19.03
C GLN A 327 -24.00 1.11 19.59
N GLY A 328 -23.79 0.10 18.73
CA GLY A 328 -23.56 -1.28 19.13
C GLY A 328 -22.13 -1.58 19.57
N SER A 329 -21.20 -0.61 19.48
CA SER A 329 -19.77 -0.84 19.68
C SER A 329 -19.17 -0.06 20.84
N GLN A 330 -18.02 -0.52 21.31
CA GLN A 330 -17.25 0.07 22.42
C GLN A 330 -15.96 0.78 21.97
N SER A 331 -15.51 0.64 20.71
CA SER A 331 -14.22 1.18 20.24
C SER A 331 -14.30 1.80 18.86
N LEU A 332 -13.68 2.98 18.71
CA LEU A 332 -13.58 3.65 17.41
C LEU A 332 -12.63 2.92 16.46
N GLY A 333 -11.61 2.22 16.98
CA GLY A 333 -10.69 1.41 16.19
C GLY A 333 -11.38 0.44 15.21
N VAL A 334 -12.56 -0.09 15.56
CA VAL A 334 -13.34 -1.00 14.71
C VAL A 334 -14.42 -0.27 13.89
N ASP A 335 -15.09 0.72 14.48
CA ASP A 335 -16.28 1.36 13.86
C ASP A 335 -16.04 2.74 13.28
N TRP A 336 -14.77 3.12 13.13
CA TRP A 336 -14.38 4.31 12.37
C TRP A 336 -15.01 4.39 10.96
N PRO A 337 -15.25 3.29 10.20
CA PRO A 337 -15.84 3.40 8.87
C PRO A 337 -17.26 3.99 8.94
N ALA A 338 -18.04 3.59 9.95
CA ALA A 338 -19.36 4.15 10.20
C ALA A 338 -19.27 5.62 10.66
N ALA A 339 -18.30 5.95 11.52
CA ALA A 339 -18.09 7.32 11.99
C ALA A 339 -17.73 8.28 10.84
N VAL A 340 -16.97 7.80 9.84
CA VAL A 340 -16.66 8.57 8.62
C VAL A 340 -17.92 8.86 7.81
N LEU A 341 -18.86 7.92 7.66
CA LEU A 341 -20.12 8.20 6.98
C LEU A 341 -20.92 9.32 7.68
N LEU A 342 -20.95 9.30 9.01
CA LEU A 342 -21.58 10.38 9.77
C LEU A 342 -20.86 11.73 9.59
N ALA A 343 -19.55 11.73 9.36
CA ALA A 343 -18.77 12.94 9.15
C ALA A 343 -18.91 13.55 7.75
N ILE A 344 -19.31 12.77 6.74
CA ILE A 344 -19.40 13.24 5.34
C ILE A 344 -20.62 14.13 5.12
N SER A 345 -21.79 13.75 5.66
CA SER A 345 -23.02 14.58 5.62
C SER A 345 -23.64 14.67 7.02
N PRO A 346 -23.00 15.35 7.99
CA PRO A 346 -23.42 15.27 9.39
C PRO A 346 -24.77 15.95 9.63
N GLN A 347 -25.66 15.29 10.39
CA GLN A 347 -26.79 15.96 11.03
C GLN A 347 -26.35 16.58 12.36
N GLN A 348 -27.15 17.51 12.90
CA GLN A 348 -26.83 18.20 14.16
C GLN A 348 -26.51 17.23 15.32
N LYS A 349 -27.24 16.11 15.42
CA LYS A 349 -27.01 15.07 16.43
C LYS A 349 -25.69 14.32 16.21
N ASP A 350 -25.27 14.15 14.96
CA ASP A 350 -24.02 13.47 14.60
C ASP A 350 -22.83 14.36 14.95
N LEU A 351 -22.92 15.68 14.76
CA LEU A 351 -21.90 16.63 15.19
C LEU A 351 -21.67 16.58 16.71
N THR A 352 -22.74 16.56 17.50
CA THR A 352 -22.63 16.44 18.96
C THR A 352 -21.97 15.12 19.36
N PHE A 353 -22.36 14.02 18.71
CA PHE A 353 -21.77 12.71 18.94
C PHE A 353 -20.27 12.66 18.60
N LEU A 354 -19.90 13.05 17.37
CA LEU A 354 -18.50 13.02 16.90
C LEU A 354 -17.60 13.95 17.71
N ARG A 355 -18.13 15.10 18.16
CA ARG A 355 -17.41 16.00 19.06
C ARG A 355 -17.10 15.31 20.39
N LYS A 356 -18.12 14.71 21.02
CA LYS A 356 -17.97 13.98 22.29
C LYS A 356 -16.97 12.82 22.14
N LEU A 357 -17.10 12.05 21.07
CA LEU A 357 -16.18 10.96 20.71
C LEU A 357 -14.72 11.45 20.62
N THR A 358 -14.50 12.63 20.06
CA THR A 358 -13.14 13.22 19.94
C THR A 358 -12.62 13.76 21.27
N GLU A 359 -13.49 14.35 22.10
CA GLU A 359 -13.11 14.87 23.42
C GLU A 359 -12.82 13.75 24.44
N GLU A 360 -13.49 12.59 24.31
CA GLU A 360 -13.36 11.45 25.23
C GLU A 360 -12.38 10.37 24.76
N SER A 361 -11.92 10.43 23.50
CA SER A 361 -10.98 9.43 22.96
C SER A 361 -9.56 9.66 23.46
N LEU A 362 -8.92 8.56 23.85
CA LEU A 362 -7.53 8.51 24.31
C LEU A 362 -6.74 7.54 23.43
N GLY A 363 -5.42 7.69 23.38
CA GLY A 363 -4.54 6.78 22.63
C GLY A 363 -4.86 6.73 21.13
N GLU A 364 -4.89 5.52 20.56
CA GLU A 364 -5.11 5.27 19.13
C GLU A 364 -6.47 5.78 18.62
N ASP A 365 -7.52 5.67 19.43
CA ASP A 365 -8.85 6.18 19.08
C ASP A 365 -8.83 7.70 18.87
N SER A 366 -7.97 8.44 19.58
CA SER A 366 -7.84 9.90 19.42
C SER A 366 -7.23 10.28 18.06
N ALA A 367 -6.21 9.52 17.64
CA ALA A 367 -5.55 9.72 16.35
C ALA A 367 -6.53 9.53 15.17
N ARG A 368 -7.54 8.67 15.35
CA ARG A 368 -8.60 8.44 14.36
C ARG A 368 -9.76 9.43 14.49
N ALA A 369 -10.18 9.77 15.70
CA ALA A 369 -11.33 10.64 15.96
C ALA A 369 -11.11 12.07 15.45
N LEU A 370 -9.91 12.62 15.64
CA LEU A 370 -9.63 14.02 15.31
C LEU A 370 -9.78 14.34 13.81
N PRO A 371 -9.20 13.55 12.86
CA PRO A 371 -9.46 13.73 11.43
C PRO A 371 -10.93 13.60 11.04
N ILE A 372 -11.68 12.68 11.66
CA ILE A 372 -13.11 12.48 11.43
C ILE A 372 -13.90 13.72 11.87
N TRP A 373 -13.59 14.27 13.04
CA TRP A 373 -14.20 15.51 13.52
C TRP A 373 -13.86 16.71 12.65
N HIS A 374 -12.62 16.83 12.19
CA HIS A 374 -12.23 17.90 11.27
C HIS A 374 -13.01 17.84 9.96
N LEU A 375 -13.26 16.64 9.43
CA LEU A 375 -14.13 16.46 8.27
C LEU A 375 -15.56 16.92 8.58
N ALA A 376 -16.17 16.42 9.65
CA ALA A 376 -17.55 16.74 10.02
C ALA A 376 -17.78 18.24 10.30
N SER A 377 -16.82 18.89 10.94
CA SER A 377 -16.90 20.30 11.33
C SER A 377 -16.49 21.28 10.22
N GLY A 378 -16.16 20.78 9.02
CA GLY A 378 -15.69 21.61 7.90
C GLY A 378 -14.34 22.29 8.16
N ARG A 379 -13.53 21.75 9.08
CA ARG A 379 -12.22 22.29 9.49
C ARG A 379 -11.05 21.72 8.69
N VAL A 380 -11.31 20.84 7.71
CA VAL A 380 -10.27 20.35 6.79
C VAL A 380 -9.77 21.52 5.95
N ALA A 381 -8.46 21.75 5.96
CA ALA A 381 -7.83 22.97 5.44
C ALA A 381 -8.11 23.27 3.96
N SER A 382 -8.44 22.26 3.15
CA SER A 382 -8.76 22.44 1.73
C SER A 382 -9.52 21.25 1.15
N GLY A 383 -10.12 21.43 -0.04
CA GLY A 383 -10.70 20.33 -0.82
C GLY A 383 -9.69 19.23 -1.15
N ALA A 384 -8.43 19.58 -1.40
CA ALA A 384 -7.36 18.61 -1.64
C ALA A 384 -7.03 17.79 -0.38
N ALA A 385 -7.04 18.42 0.80
CA ALA A 385 -6.86 17.72 2.07
C ALA A 385 -8.03 16.76 2.34
N ARG A 386 -9.27 17.17 2.03
CA ARG A 386 -10.45 16.29 2.10
C ARG A 386 -10.31 15.07 1.19
N GLN A 387 -9.94 15.28 -0.08
CA GLN A 387 -9.72 14.19 -1.03
C GLN A 387 -8.62 13.24 -0.54
N THR A 388 -7.55 13.77 0.04
CA THR A 388 -6.45 12.95 0.57
C THR A 388 -6.91 12.06 1.73
N LEU A 389 -7.70 12.59 2.66
CA LEU A 389 -8.29 11.82 3.77
C LEU A 389 -9.21 10.71 3.26
N LEU A 390 -10.19 11.06 2.41
CA LEU A 390 -11.13 10.08 1.86
C LEU A 390 -10.42 8.99 1.04
N ALA A 391 -9.39 9.35 0.26
CA ALA A 391 -8.60 8.40 -0.50
C ALA A 391 -7.80 7.46 0.42
N SER A 392 -7.24 7.96 1.52
CA SER A 392 -6.56 7.14 2.53
C SER A 392 -7.50 6.12 3.15
N TRP A 393 -8.67 6.55 3.62
CA TRP A 393 -9.65 5.67 4.24
C TRP A 393 -10.26 4.66 3.26
N ALA A 394 -10.56 5.06 2.03
CA ALA A 394 -11.02 4.13 1.01
C ALA A 394 -9.95 3.05 0.73
N ARG A 395 -8.67 3.43 0.75
CA ARG A 395 -7.55 2.49 0.61
C ARG A 395 -7.45 1.52 1.79
N GLU A 396 -7.55 2.02 3.01
CA GLU A 396 -7.57 1.20 4.25
C GLU A 396 -8.69 0.15 4.22
N LEU A 397 -9.84 0.47 3.61
CA LEU A 397 -10.95 -0.47 3.42
C LEU A 397 -10.79 -1.36 2.18
N GLY A 398 -9.68 -1.29 1.46
CA GLY A 398 -9.44 -2.10 0.27
C GLY A 398 -10.38 -1.75 -0.88
N ALA A 399 -10.75 -0.49 -1.06
CA ALA A 399 -11.73 -0.09 -2.07
C ALA A 399 -11.18 -0.19 -3.50
N GLY A 400 -11.96 -0.83 -4.38
CA GLY A 400 -11.81 -0.68 -5.81
C GLY A 400 -10.53 -1.29 -6.38
N TRP A 401 -10.11 -0.70 -7.50
CA TRP A 401 -8.87 -1.08 -8.18
C TRP A 401 -7.62 -0.87 -7.31
N HIS A 402 -7.63 0.20 -6.52
CA HIS A 402 -6.54 0.54 -5.62
C HIS A 402 -6.38 -0.54 -4.55
N GLY A 403 -7.47 -0.92 -3.87
CA GLY A 403 -7.44 -1.98 -2.87
C GLY A 403 -7.00 -3.34 -3.42
N TYR A 404 -7.37 -3.67 -4.66
CA TYR A 404 -6.89 -4.89 -5.31
C TYR A 404 -5.37 -4.87 -5.52
N LEU A 405 -4.84 -3.81 -6.13
CA LEU A 405 -3.41 -3.70 -6.39
C LEU A 405 -2.58 -3.46 -5.13
N ASP A 406 -3.17 -2.95 -4.06
CA ASP A 406 -2.51 -2.88 -2.75
C ASP A 406 -2.35 -4.23 -2.09
N SER A 407 -3.22 -5.18 -2.42
CA SER A 407 -3.07 -6.58 -2.01
C SER A 407 -2.04 -7.31 -2.89
N GLU A 408 -2.14 -7.16 -4.22
CA GLU A 408 -1.32 -7.94 -5.14
C GLU A 408 0.07 -7.34 -5.35
N GLY A 409 0.21 -6.01 -5.39
CA GLY A 409 1.47 -5.33 -5.68
C GLY A 409 2.62 -5.69 -4.72
N PRO A 410 2.40 -5.68 -3.40
CA PRO A 410 3.39 -6.15 -2.44
C PRO A 410 3.75 -7.63 -2.63
N ARG A 411 2.76 -8.49 -2.89
CA ARG A 411 2.97 -9.92 -3.17
C ARG A 411 3.93 -10.13 -4.34
N TRP A 412 3.74 -9.39 -5.42
CA TRP A 412 4.64 -9.38 -6.58
C TRP A 412 6.02 -8.85 -6.28
N THR A 413 6.10 -7.73 -5.57
CA THR A 413 7.38 -7.16 -5.14
C THR A 413 8.17 -8.18 -4.33
N ALA A 414 7.49 -8.89 -3.42
CA ALA A 414 8.07 -9.95 -2.61
C ALA A 414 8.53 -11.13 -3.47
N TYR A 415 7.78 -11.55 -4.50
CA TYR A 415 8.28 -12.60 -5.41
C TYR A 415 9.59 -12.21 -6.10
N PHE A 416 9.75 -10.97 -6.56
CA PHE A 416 11.01 -10.54 -7.21
C PHE A 416 12.20 -10.49 -6.23
N LEU A 417 11.95 -10.13 -4.97
CA LEU A 417 12.99 -9.95 -3.96
C LEU A 417 13.30 -11.22 -3.15
N LEU A 418 12.30 -12.05 -2.86
CA LEU A 418 12.33 -13.08 -1.81
C LEU A 418 12.10 -14.51 -2.31
N SER A 419 11.70 -14.72 -3.57
CA SER A 419 11.44 -16.08 -4.07
C SER A 419 12.65 -17.00 -3.89
N GLY A 420 12.43 -18.16 -3.26
CA GLY A 420 13.46 -19.16 -2.91
C GLY A 420 14.10 -18.98 -1.51
N THR A 421 13.59 -18.05 -0.71
CA THR A 421 14.02 -17.81 0.70
C THR A 421 13.03 -18.42 1.69
N GLN A 422 13.47 -18.70 2.92
CA GLN A 422 12.60 -19.21 3.99
C GLN A 422 11.48 -18.22 4.33
N ALA A 423 11.78 -16.91 4.35
CA ALA A 423 10.79 -15.86 4.57
C ALA A 423 9.63 -15.89 3.57
N ALA A 424 9.85 -16.36 2.34
CA ALA A 424 8.79 -16.52 1.35
C ALA A 424 7.98 -17.80 1.56
N GLU A 425 8.61 -18.90 1.99
CA GLU A 425 7.95 -20.18 2.27
C GLU A 425 7.03 -20.11 3.50
N GLU A 426 7.45 -19.36 4.52
CA GLU A 426 6.74 -19.26 5.80
C GLU A 426 5.47 -18.39 5.70
N ARG A 427 5.41 -17.44 4.75
CA ARG A 427 4.25 -16.56 4.56
C ARG A 427 3.15 -17.17 3.71
N LEU A 428 1.95 -17.26 4.29
CA LEU A 428 0.73 -17.73 3.62
C LEU A 428 0.46 -17.00 2.29
N GLU A 429 0.68 -15.69 2.26
CA GLU A 429 0.46 -14.83 1.09
C GLU A 429 1.39 -15.18 -0.08
N LEU A 430 2.53 -15.81 0.19
CA LEU A 430 3.57 -16.13 -0.80
C LEU A 430 3.70 -17.63 -1.09
N ARG A 431 2.94 -18.50 -0.40
CA ARG A 431 3.00 -19.96 -0.55
C ARG A 431 2.76 -20.48 -1.95
N VAL A 432 2.09 -19.71 -2.81
CA VAL A 432 2.02 -20.08 -4.22
C VAL A 432 3.33 -19.70 -4.89
N GLU A 433 4.16 -20.67 -5.20
CA GLU A 433 5.40 -20.45 -5.93
C GLU A 433 5.10 -19.91 -7.34
N LEU A 434 5.90 -18.95 -7.81
CA LEU A 434 5.95 -18.61 -9.22
C LEU A 434 6.96 -19.51 -9.93
N PRO A 435 6.53 -20.50 -10.74
CA PRO A 435 7.40 -21.57 -11.22
C PRO A 435 8.60 -21.11 -12.06
N ALA A 436 8.54 -19.93 -12.68
CA ALA A 436 9.57 -19.46 -13.63
C ALA A 436 10.68 -18.57 -13.03
N TYR A 437 10.61 -18.23 -11.74
CA TYR A 437 11.55 -17.31 -11.12
C TYR A 437 12.46 -18.02 -10.11
N LYS A 438 13.57 -18.60 -10.60
CA LYS A 438 14.66 -19.09 -9.75
C LYS A 438 15.71 -18.01 -9.61
N ARG A 439 15.76 -17.34 -8.46
CA ARG A 439 16.78 -16.33 -8.14
C ARG A 439 18.03 -17.00 -7.57
N LYS A 440 19.21 -16.47 -7.92
CA LYS A 440 20.43 -16.74 -7.16
C LYS A 440 20.48 -15.77 -5.98
N HIS A 441 20.46 -16.29 -4.76
CA HIS A 441 20.46 -15.46 -3.56
C HIS A 441 21.84 -14.87 -3.29
N ASP A 442 21.85 -13.58 -2.93
CA ASP A 442 23.05 -12.85 -2.52
C ASP A 442 23.38 -13.10 -1.03
N HIS A 443 22.44 -13.67 -0.26
CA HIS A 443 22.58 -14.06 1.14
C HIS A 443 22.05 -15.50 1.37
N SER A 444 22.27 -16.07 2.57
CA SER A 444 21.69 -17.36 2.96
C SER A 444 20.16 -17.31 2.91
N GLN A 445 19.50 -18.42 2.57
CA GLN A 445 18.04 -18.46 2.40
C GLN A 445 17.25 -18.04 3.65
N GLY A 446 17.79 -18.27 4.86
CA GLY A 446 17.24 -17.84 6.15
C GLY A 446 17.85 -16.56 6.70
N HIS A 447 18.36 -15.66 5.86
CA HIS A 447 18.93 -14.41 6.34
C HIS A 447 17.81 -13.44 6.79
N GLY A 448 17.85 -12.94 8.03
CA GLY A 448 16.79 -12.10 8.62
C GLY A 448 16.47 -10.78 7.88
N LEU A 449 17.31 -10.36 6.92
CA LEU A 449 16.95 -9.28 5.98
C LEU A 449 15.69 -9.63 5.17
N TYR A 450 15.55 -10.88 4.73
CA TYR A 450 14.43 -11.30 3.90
C TYR A 450 13.11 -11.25 4.67
N GLU A 451 13.14 -11.56 5.97
CA GLU A 451 12.01 -11.41 6.89
C GLU A 451 11.61 -9.95 7.05
N ASP A 452 12.58 -9.05 7.27
CA ASP A 452 12.31 -7.61 7.41
C ASP A 452 11.73 -7.01 6.11
N ILE A 453 12.22 -7.45 4.94
CA ILE A 453 11.64 -7.05 3.64
C ILE A 453 10.20 -7.57 3.51
N ALA A 454 9.95 -8.84 3.85
CA ALA A 454 8.60 -9.39 3.79
C ALA A 454 7.65 -8.61 4.68
N GLU A 455 8.03 -8.35 5.93
CA GLU A 455 7.21 -7.61 6.88
C GLU A 455 6.92 -6.19 6.40
N LEU A 456 7.92 -5.46 5.90
CA LEU A 456 7.69 -4.13 5.33
C LEU A 456 6.69 -4.15 4.18
N LEU A 457 6.83 -5.10 3.25
CA LEU A 457 5.96 -5.19 2.08
C LEU A 457 4.50 -5.42 2.48
N PHE A 458 4.24 -6.21 3.53
CA PHE A 458 2.88 -6.55 3.99
C PHE A 458 2.37 -5.73 5.19
N SER A 459 3.17 -4.80 5.71
CA SER A 459 2.83 -3.95 6.87
C SER A 459 1.71 -2.91 6.63
N GLY A 460 1.26 -2.71 5.39
CA GLY A 460 0.40 -1.59 5.00
C GLY A 460 1.15 -0.26 4.81
N HIS A 461 2.41 -0.15 5.24
CA HIS A 461 3.26 1.01 4.92
C HIS A 461 3.82 0.97 3.49
N TYR A 462 3.80 -0.19 2.83
CA TYR A 462 4.19 -0.35 1.44
C TYR A 462 2.98 -0.65 0.56
N PHE A 463 2.94 -0.02 -0.61
CA PHE A 463 1.91 -0.17 -1.61
C PHE A 463 2.44 0.39 -2.92
N TRP A 464 1.77 0.19 -4.05
CA TRP A 464 2.18 0.83 -5.31
C TRP A 464 1.58 2.22 -5.50
N GLY A 465 2.39 3.11 -6.06
CA GLY A 465 2.00 4.46 -6.44
C GLY A 465 1.24 4.42 -7.75
N LEU A 466 -0.07 4.18 -7.67
CA LEU A 466 -0.94 4.08 -8.85
C LEU A 466 -1.22 5.45 -9.47
N PRO A 467 -1.42 5.53 -10.81
CA PRO A 467 -1.93 6.74 -11.44
C PRO A 467 -3.34 7.07 -10.92
N LYS A 468 -3.67 8.37 -10.94
CA LYS A 468 -4.95 8.88 -10.41
C LYS A 468 -6.13 8.56 -11.32
#